data_AF-A0A380WP35-F1
#
_entry.id   AF-A0A380WP35-F1
#
_cell.length_a   1.000
_cell.length_b   1.000
_cell.length_c   1.000
_cell.angle_alpha   90.00
_cell.angle_beta   90.00
_cell.angle_gamma   90.00
#
_symmetry.space_group_name_H-M   'P 1'
#
loop_
_entity.id
_entity.type
_entity.pdbx_description
1 polymer ?
#
loop_
_entity_poly.entity_id
_entity_poly.type
_entity_poly.pdbx_seq_one_letter_code
_entity_poly.pdbx_strand_id
1 'polypeptide(L)'
;MSAPLGNQFWKARSSHGRDPIFATPDALWGACGEYFEWVDANPLYEARPFAYQGEVKVENIARMRAMTISGLCIFLGIARRSWDNYCERDGFGDVTARVEAIIRTQKFEGAAADLLNTSIIARELGLADKSEVTGKGGAALTSTVDELSKNDIARRVAFLLAQGLNSAAE
;
A
#
# COMPACT_ATOMS: atom_id res chain seq x y z
N MET A 1 30.21 7.58 3.99
CA MET A 1 30.42 6.27 4.66
C MET A 1 30.15 5.16 3.66
N SER A 2 31.00 4.14 3.56
CA SER A 2 30.75 2.96 2.73
C SER A 2 29.55 2.20 3.30
N ALA A 3 28.53 1.93 2.47
CA ALA A 3 27.33 1.19 2.84
C ALA A 3 27.67 -0.15 3.52
N PRO A 4 26.96 -0.56 4.59
CA PRO A 4 27.18 -1.87 5.21
C PRO A 4 26.85 -2.99 4.22
N LEU A 5 27.83 -3.87 3.93
CA LEU A 5 27.56 -5.14 3.24
C LEU A 5 26.54 -5.95 4.07
N GLY A 6 25.38 -6.27 3.49
CA GLY A 6 24.46 -7.26 4.04
C GLY A 6 23.12 -6.78 4.61
N ASN A 7 22.49 -5.72 4.07
CA ASN A 7 21.13 -5.30 4.44
C ASN A 7 20.92 -5.04 5.95
N GLN A 8 21.98 -4.69 6.69
CA GLN A 8 21.94 -4.47 8.14
C GLN A 8 21.41 -3.06 8.47
N PHE A 9 20.18 -2.74 8.05
CA PHE A 9 19.61 -1.40 8.18
C PHE A 9 19.57 -0.90 9.63
N TRP A 10 19.46 -1.79 10.61
CA TRP A 10 19.46 -1.47 12.05
C TRP A 10 20.81 -0.95 12.57
N LYS A 11 21.90 -1.04 11.80
CA LYS A 11 23.19 -0.43 12.12
C LYS A 11 23.36 0.96 11.50
N ALA A 12 22.53 1.31 10.52
CA ALA A 12 22.59 2.63 9.90
C ALA A 12 22.10 3.69 10.89
N ARG A 13 22.83 4.81 10.95
CA ARG A 13 22.53 5.92 11.85
C ARG A 13 22.83 7.23 11.14
N SER A 14 22.04 8.26 11.43
CA SER A 14 22.36 9.64 11.07
C SER A 14 23.71 10.09 11.66
N SER A 15 24.28 11.13 11.07
CA SER A 15 25.51 11.78 11.55
C SER A 15 25.38 12.36 12.98
N HIS A 16 24.16 12.48 13.50
CA HIS A 16 23.82 13.24 14.71
C HIS A 16 23.95 12.47 16.05
N GLY A 17 24.48 11.24 16.07
CA GLY A 17 24.92 10.58 17.32
C GLY A 17 23.80 10.02 18.24
N ARG A 18 23.94 10.15 19.56
CA ARG A 18 23.00 9.62 20.60
C ARG A 18 21.79 10.54 20.73
N ASP A 19 20.59 9.95 20.80
CA ASP A 19 19.26 10.60 20.97
C ASP A 19 19.21 12.05 20.48
N PRO A 20 19.20 12.29 19.16
CA PRO A 20 19.10 13.64 18.63
C PRO A 20 17.76 14.26 19.06
N ILE A 21 17.85 15.16 20.04
CA ILE A 21 16.79 16.10 20.34
C ILE A 21 16.97 17.24 19.34
N PHE A 22 16.20 17.20 18.25
CA PHE A 22 16.24 18.24 17.23
C PHE A 22 15.66 19.53 17.81
N ALA A 23 16.55 20.52 17.98
CA ALA A 23 16.18 21.83 18.52
C ALA A 23 15.42 22.67 17.50
N THR A 24 15.72 22.50 16.21
CA THR A 24 15.15 23.29 15.11
C THR A 24 14.52 22.38 14.04
N PRO A 25 13.48 22.87 13.32
CA PRO A 25 12.89 22.15 12.20
C PRO A 25 13.89 21.87 11.07
N ASP A 26 14.82 22.79 10.81
CA ASP A 26 15.86 22.63 9.78
C ASP A 26 16.83 21.48 10.11
N ALA A 27 17.19 21.30 11.38
CA ALA A 27 18.03 20.19 11.81
C ALA A 27 17.31 18.84 11.62
N LEU A 28 16.02 18.79 11.95
CA LEU A 28 15.20 17.60 11.69
C LEU A 28 15.13 17.30 10.19
N TRP A 29 14.89 18.33 9.37
CA TRP A 29 14.84 18.20 7.90
C TRP A 29 16.16 17.66 7.34
N GLY A 30 17.30 18.23 7.75
CA GLY A 30 18.62 17.77 7.33
C GLY A 30 18.87 16.29 7.65
N ALA A 31 18.55 15.87 8.87
CA ALA A 31 18.69 14.46 9.27
C ALA A 31 17.71 13.51 8.55
N CYS A 32 16.51 13.98 8.22
CA CYS A 32 15.57 13.23 7.37
C CYS A 32 16.10 13.12 5.93
N GLY A 33 16.76 14.16 5.42
CA GLY A 33 17.48 14.14 4.14
C GLY A 33 18.54 13.04 4.09
N GLU A 34 19.37 12.92 5.12
CA GLU A 34 20.38 11.85 5.23
C GLU A 34 19.74 10.45 5.15
N TYR A 35 18.56 10.26 5.74
CA TYR A 35 17.82 9.01 5.63
C TYR A 35 17.37 8.72 4.20
N PHE A 36 16.87 9.73 3.48
CA PHE A 36 16.43 9.55 2.09
C PHE A 36 17.60 9.15 1.18
N GLU A 37 18.73 9.85 1.30
CA GLU A 37 19.97 9.53 0.58
C GLU A 37 20.47 8.13 0.95
N TRP A 38 20.39 7.77 2.22
CA TRP A 38 20.78 6.43 2.66
C TRP A 38 19.89 5.35 2.05
N VAL A 39 18.56 5.55 1.98
CA VAL A 39 17.66 4.57 1.36
C VAL A 39 18.00 4.37 -0.12
N ASP A 40 18.26 5.45 -0.86
CA ASP A 40 18.60 5.41 -2.28
C ASP A 40 19.96 4.71 -2.53
N ALA A 41 20.97 5.04 -1.72
CA ALA A 41 22.30 4.43 -1.82
C ALA A 41 22.35 2.96 -1.35
N ASN A 42 21.30 2.44 -0.69
CA ASN A 42 21.30 1.11 -0.07
C ASN A 42 20.09 0.27 -0.55
N PRO A 43 20.02 -0.11 -1.83
CA PRO A 43 18.96 -0.99 -2.32
C PRO A 43 18.99 -2.35 -1.61
N LEU A 44 17.88 -3.08 -1.69
CA LEU A 44 17.84 -4.49 -1.33
C LEU A 44 18.44 -5.30 -2.48
N TYR A 45 19.02 -6.45 -2.20
CA TYR A 45 19.60 -7.31 -3.23
C TYR A 45 18.85 -8.64 -3.28
N GLU A 46 18.44 -9.01 -4.48
CA GLU A 46 17.84 -10.30 -4.80
C GLU A 46 18.88 -11.14 -5.55
N ALA A 47 19.27 -12.27 -4.97
CA ALA A 47 20.15 -13.22 -5.64
C ALA A 47 19.35 -13.98 -6.72
N ARG A 48 19.69 -13.76 -7.99
CA ARG A 48 19.10 -14.51 -9.12
C ARG A 48 20.13 -15.42 -9.79
N PRO A 49 19.78 -16.70 -10.00
CA PRO A 49 20.59 -17.59 -10.81
C PRO A 49 20.35 -17.30 -12.30
N PHE A 50 21.44 -17.21 -13.06
CA PHE A 50 21.48 -17.14 -14.51
C PHE A 50 22.22 -18.37 -15.02
N ALA A 51 21.57 -19.17 -15.86
CA ALA A 51 22.19 -20.34 -16.47
C ALA A 51 22.54 -20.05 -17.94
N TYR A 52 23.79 -20.26 -18.32
CA TYR A 52 24.22 -20.16 -19.71
C TYR A 52 25.24 -21.26 -20.02
N GLN A 53 24.97 -22.04 -21.08
CA GLN A 53 25.83 -23.15 -21.54
C GLN A 53 26.19 -24.19 -20.46
N GLY A 54 25.28 -24.47 -19.52
CA GLY A 54 25.49 -25.46 -18.45
C GLY A 54 26.17 -24.91 -17.19
N GLU A 55 26.60 -23.64 -17.19
CA GLU A 55 27.10 -22.96 -16.00
C GLU A 55 26.01 -22.10 -15.37
N VAL A 56 25.86 -22.19 -14.04
CA VAL A 56 24.93 -21.36 -13.26
C VAL A 56 25.72 -20.31 -12.50
N LYS A 57 25.46 -19.04 -12.81
CA LYS A 57 26.01 -17.88 -12.10
C LYS A 57 24.92 -17.23 -11.27
N VAL A 58 25.16 -17.00 -9.99
CA VAL A 58 24.24 -16.24 -9.14
C VAL A 58 24.71 -14.79 -9.12
N GLU A 59 23.84 -13.88 -9.57
CA GLU A 59 24.09 -12.43 -9.56
C GLU A 59 23.10 -11.72 -8.65
N ASN A 60 23.54 -10.65 -8.02
CA ASN A 60 22.71 -9.85 -7.13
C ASN A 60 22.07 -8.69 -7.90
N ILE A 61 20.75 -8.71 -8.01
CA ILE A 61 19.98 -7.64 -8.65
C ILE A 61 19.49 -6.68 -7.57
N ALA A 62 19.78 -5.40 -7.76
CA ALA A 62 19.29 -4.34 -6.87
C ALA A 62 17.77 -4.18 -7.01
N ARG A 63 17.09 -4.05 -5.87
CA ARG A 63 15.66 -3.79 -5.72
C ARG A 63 15.45 -2.56 -4.86
N MET A 64 14.45 -1.77 -5.22
CA MET A 64 14.09 -0.55 -4.50
C MET A 64 13.77 -0.85 -3.04
N ARG A 65 14.28 -0.02 -2.12
CA ARG A 65 13.95 -0.08 -0.70
C ARG A 65 12.79 0.88 -0.44
N ALA A 66 11.66 0.37 0.06
CA ALA A 66 10.54 1.20 0.47
C ALA A 66 10.92 2.05 1.69
N MET A 67 10.70 3.36 1.61
CA MET A 67 10.85 4.23 2.78
C MET A 67 9.74 3.97 3.79
N THR A 68 10.07 4.04 5.08
CA THR A 68 9.07 3.90 6.14
C THR A 68 9.40 4.84 7.28
N ILE A 69 8.37 5.30 7.97
CA ILE A 69 8.54 6.14 9.15
C ILE A 69 9.26 5.37 10.28
N SER A 70 8.96 4.08 10.45
CA SER A 70 9.71 3.23 11.39
C SER A 70 11.19 3.14 11.03
N GLY A 71 11.53 2.97 9.75
CA GLY A 71 12.90 2.96 9.27
C GLY A 71 13.61 4.29 9.49
N LEU A 72 12.91 5.40 9.25
CA LEU A 72 13.38 6.75 9.57
C LEU A 72 13.67 6.88 11.07
N CYS A 73 12.74 6.52 11.94
CA CYS A 73 12.95 6.60 13.40
C CYS A 73 14.16 5.77 13.85
N ILE A 74 14.35 4.56 13.31
CA ILE A 74 15.52 3.72 13.58
C ILE A 74 16.80 4.40 13.14
N PHE A 75 16.82 4.97 11.93
CA PHE A 75 17.98 5.68 11.37
C PHE A 75 18.34 6.94 12.17
N LEU A 76 17.33 7.70 12.59
CA LEU A 76 17.51 8.87 13.45
C LEU A 76 17.88 8.47 14.90
N GLY A 77 17.64 7.22 15.29
CA GLY A 77 17.88 6.75 16.66
C GLY A 77 16.86 7.30 17.65
N ILE A 78 15.63 7.52 17.23
CA ILE A 78 14.54 8.04 18.08
C ILE A 78 13.39 7.03 18.18
N ALA A 79 12.62 7.10 19.27
CA ALA A 79 11.41 6.30 19.40
C ALA A 79 10.30 6.83 18.47
N ARG A 80 9.33 5.97 18.11
CA ARG A 80 8.14 6.38 17.35
C ARG A 80 7.41 7.55 18.02
N ARG A 81 7.24 7.48 19.34
CA ARG A 81 6.64 8.54 20.15
C ARG A 81 7.36 9.89 20.02
N SER A 82 8.68 9.90 19.88
CA SER A 82 9.44 11.14 19.70
C SER A 82 9.12 11.80 18.37
N TRP A 83 8.91 11.01 17.31
CA TRP A 83 8.43 11.54 16.03
C TRP A 83 7.03 12.14 16.17
N ASP A 84 6.10 11.41 16.80
CA ASP A 84 4.73 11.90 17.00
C ASP A 84 4.73 13.23 17.77
N ASN A 85 5.59 13.37 18.80
CA ASN A 85 5.77 14.63 19.51
C ASN A 85 6.29 15.77 18.61
N TYR A 86 7.16 15.50 17.63
CA TYR A 86 7.59 16.53 16.67
C TYR A 86 6.45 16.94 15.75
N CYS A 87 5.55 16.03 15.37
CA CYS A 87 4.39 16.38 14.54
C CYS A 87 3.43 17.35 15.23
N GLU A 88 3.32 17.27 16.57
CA GLU A 88 2.46 18.14 17.37
C GLU A 88 3.15 19.44 17.82
N ARG A 89 4.48 19.52 17.69
CA ARG A 89 5.27 20.66 18.18
C ARG A 89 5.19 21.83 17.21
N ASP A 90 4.97 23.03 17.76
CA ASP A 90 4.92 24.26 16.98
C ASP A 90 6.22 24.50 16.19
N GLY A 91 6.07 24.87 14.92
CA GLY A 91 7.16 25.03 13.94
C GLY A 91 7.69 23.75 13.29
N PHE A 92 7.34 22.54 13.78
CA PHE A 92 7.83 21.28 13.22
C PHE A 92 6.83 20.59 12.27
N GLY A 93 5.53 20.92 12.38
CA GLY A 93 4.45 20.28 11.62
C GLY A 93 4.66 20.29 10.10
N ASP A 94 5.12 21.41 9.53
CA ASP A 94 5.38 21.52 8.09
C ASP A 94 6.50 20.56 7.64
N VAL A 95 7.55 20.41 8.46
CA VAL A 95 8.67 19.52 8.17
C VAL A 95 8.23 18.06 8.26
N THR A 96 7.52 17.68 9.32
CA THR A 96 7.08 16.29 9.50
C THR A 96 6.05 15.89 8.45
N ALA A 97 5.09 16.76 8.13
CA ALA A 97 4.11 16.54 7.06
C ALA A 97 4.79 16.38 5.70
N ARG A 98 5.80 17.21 5.40
CA ARG A 98 6.58 17.09 4.17
C ARG A 98 7.33 15.76 4.10
N VAL A 99 7.96 15.33 5.20
CA VAL A 99 8.66 14.03 5.27
C VAL A 99 7.70 12.87 5.05
N GLU A 100 6.52 12.89 5.68
CA GLU A 100 5.48 11.88 5.48
C GLU A 100 4.99 11.84 4.03
N ALA A 101 4.78 13.00 3.41
CA ALA A 101 4.41 13.11 2.00
C ALA A 101 5.46 12.53 1.06
N ILE A 102 6.76 12.78 1.31
CA ILE A 102 7.87 12.22 0.54
C ILE A 102 7.87 10.69 0.64
N ILE A 103 7.78 10.16 1.86
CA ILE A 103 7.76 8.71 2.11
C ILE A 103 6.56 8.05 1.41
N ARG A 104 5.38 8.68 1.48
CA ARG A 104 4.18 8.23 0.78
C ARG A 104 4.37 8.23 -0.74
N THR A 105 4.91 9.31 -1.29
CA THR A 105 5.13 9.49 -2.73
C THR A 105 6.14 8.49 -3.27
N GLN A 106 7.27 8.30 -2.59
CA GLN A 106 8.31 7.34 -2.99
C GLN A 106 7.76 5.92 -3.12
N LYS A 107 6.92 5.50 -2.15
CA LYS A 107 6.27 4.18 -2.20
C LYS A 107 5.25 4.08 -3.31
N PHE A 108 4.44 5.12 -3.51
CA PHE A 108 3.43 5.16 -4.55
C PHE A 108 4.06 5.05 -5.95
N GLU A 109 5.06 5.89 -6.23
CA GLU A 109 5.79 5.87 -7.50
C GLU A 109 6.54 4.55 -7.70
N GLY A 110 7.20 4.05 -6.65
CA GLY A 110 7.88 2.75 -6.69
C GLY A 110 6.94 1.58 -6.99
N ALA A 111 5.71 1.60 -6.44
CA ALA A 111 4.69 0.60 -6.75
C ALA A 111 4.13 0.78 -8.17
N ALA A 112 3.92 2.03 -8.62
CA ALA A 112 3.45 2.32 -9.96
C ALA A 112 4.46 1.92 -11.06
N ALA A 113 5.75 1.88 -10.73
CA ALA A 113 6.83 1.45 -11.62
C ALA A 113 7.21 -0.04 -11.48
N ASP A 114 6.40 -0.86 -10.79
CA ASP A 114 6.67 -2.28 -10.51
C ASP A 114 8.00 -2.56 -9.78
N LEU A 115 8.55 -1.55 -9.09
CA LEU A 115 9.77 -1.68 -8.29
C LEU A 115 9.48 -2.13 -6.85
N LEU A 116 8.26 -1.89 -6.37
CA LEU A 116 7.73 -2.32 -5.09
C LEU A 116 6.47 -3.16 -5.31
N ASN A 117 6.17 -4.07 -4.37
CA ASN A 117 4.98 -4.90 -4.47
C ASN A 117 3.70 -4.06 -4.32
N THR A 118 2.95 -3.91 -5.41
CA THR A 118 1.75 -3.07 -5.51
C THR A 118 0.69 -3.45 -4.48
N SER A 119 0.45 -4.74 -4.24
CA SER A 119 -0.57 -5.20 -3.29
C SER A 119 -0.21 -4.93 -1.82
N ILE A 120 1.08 -4.89 -1.48
CA ILE A 120 1.53 -4.51 -0.13
C ILE A 120 1.40 -3.00 0.04
N ILE A 121 1.88 -2.22 -0.94
CA ILE A 121 1.86 -0.76 -0.88
C ILE A 121 0.42 -0.22 -0.93
N ALA A 122 -0.47 -0.79 -1.74
CA ALA A 122 -1.88 -0.38 -1.79
C ALA A 122 -2.55 -0.52 -0.42
N ARG A 123 -2.33 -1.64 0.28
CA ARG A 123 -2.86 -1.87 1.63
C ARG A 123 -2.26 -0.90 2.65
N GLU A 124 -0.96 -0.64 2.57
CA GLU A 124 -0.27 0.25 3.51
C GLU A 124 -0.64 1.72 3.30
N LEU A 125 -0.88 2.15 2.06
CA LEU A 125 -1.32 3.52 1.73
C LEU A 125 -2.83 3.74 1.93
N GLY A 126 -3.59 2.68 2.20
CA GLY A 126 -5.05 2.72 2.32
C GLY A 126 -5.78 2.88 0.98
N LEU A 127 -5.17 2.46 -0.13
CA LEU A 127 -5.83 2.40 -1.43
C LEU A 127 -6.80 1.23 -1.44
N ALA A 128 -8.10 1.53 -1.56
CA ALA A 128 -9.16 0.53 -1.58
C ALA A 128 -9.73 0.40 -2.99
N ASP A 129 -9.97 -0.84 -3.41
CA ASP A 129 -10.72 -1.14 -4.63
C ASP A 129 -12.18 -0.75 -4.42
N LYS A 130 -12.70 0.12 -5.28
CA LYS A 130 -14.12 0.45 -5.30
C LYS A 130 -14.83 -0.58 -6.18
N SER A 131 -15.46 -1.58 -5.57
CA SER A 131 -16.37 -2.48 -6.26
C SER A 131 -17.80 -1.95 -6.17
N GLU A 132 -18.43 -1.75 -7.32
CA GLU A 132 -19.83 -1.37 -7.40
C GLU A 132 -20.64 -2.64 -7.74
N VAL A 133 -21.40 -3.15 -6.76
CA VAL A 133 -22.29 -4.31 -6.93
C VAL A 133 -23.72 -3.80 -7.12
N THR A 134 -23.91 -2.93 -8.10
CA THR A 134 -25.22 -2.36 -8.45
C THR A 134 -25.54 -2.63 -9.91
N GLY A 135 -26.80 -2.45 -10.30
CA GLY A 135 -27.20 -2.34 -11.70
C GLY A 135 -26.56 -1.11 -12.37
N LYS A 136 -26.76 -0.99 -13.69
CA LYS A 136 -26.20 0.08 -14.53
C LYS A 136 -26.30 1.47 -13.84
N GLY A 137 -25.15 2.03 -13.45
CA GLY A 137 -25.04 3.36 -12.86
C GLY A 137 -25.57 3.51 -11.43
N GLY A 138 -25.23 2.59 -10.51
CA GLY A 138 -25.65 2.70 -9.11
C GLY A 138 -27.06 2.19 -8.79
N ALA A 139 -27.80 1.68 -9.79
CA ALA A 139 -29.19 1.28 -9.61
C ALA A 139 -29.33 0.04 -8.72
N ALA A 140 -30.37 -0.02 -7.89
CA ALA A 140 -30.65 -1.21 -7.08
C ALA A 140 -30.76 -2.46 -7.98
N LEU A 141 -30.20 -3.58 -7.52
CA LEU A 141 -30.40 -4.88 -8.17
C LEU A 141 -31.88 -5.27 -7.99
N THR A 142 -32.73 -4.93 -8.96
CA THR A 142 -34.11 -5.37 -8.98
C THR A 142 -34.12 -6.88 -9.19
N SER A 143 -34.58 -7.63 -8.18
CA SER A 143 -34.97 -9.01 -8.40
C SER A 143 -36.08 -9.00 -9.45
N THR A 144 -35.98 -9.85 -10.47
CA THR A 144 -36.93 -9.95 -11.61
C THR A 144 -38.36 -10.36 -11.22
N VAL A 145 -38.69 -10.28 -9.93
CA VAL A 145 -40.01 -10.58 -9.35
C VAL A 145 -40.91 -9.34 -9.39
N ASP A 146 -40.34 -8.14 -9.31
CA ASP A 146 -41.12 -6.89 -9.18
C ASP A 146 -41.63 -6.33 -10.53
N GLU A 147 -41.15 -6.88 -11.66
CA GLU A 147 -41.63 -6.53 -13.01
C GLU A 147 -42.68 -7.50 -13.56
N LEU A 148 -43.13 -8.48 -12.77
CA LEU A 148 -44.29 -9.27 -13.18
C LEU A 148 -45.54 -8.43 -12.93
N SER A 149 -46.06 -7.85 -14.01
CA SER A 149 -47.38 -7.24 -14.00
C SER A 149 -48.37 -8.17 -13.31
N LYS A 150 -49.30 -7.63 -12.52
CA LYS A 150 -50.38 -8.42 -11.88
C LYS A 150 -51.07 -9.35 -12.89
N ASN A 151 -51.13 -8.94 -14.16
CA ASN A 151 -51.65 -9.72 -15.27
C ASN A 151 -50.80 -10.96 -15.61
N ASP A 152 -49.47 -10.87 -15.54
CA ASP A 152 -48.58 -12.00 -15.82
C ASP A 152 -48.54 -13.01 -14.67
N ILE A 153 -48.67 -12.53 -13.43
CA ILE A 153 -48.91 -13.39 -12.26
C ILE A 153 -50.25 -14.11 -12.43
N ALA A 154 -51.32 -13.38 -12.76
CA ALA A 154 -52.65 -13.96 -12.96
C ALA A 154 -52.66 -15.01 -14.10
N ARG A 155 -51.97 -14.74 -15.22
CA ARG A 155 -51.83 -15.70 -16.33
C ARG A 155 -51.11 -16.97 -15.89
N ARG A 156 -50.02 -16.87 -15.13
CA ARG A 156 -49.26 -18.03 -14.65
C ARG A 156 -50.05 -18.85 -13.63
N VAL A 157 -50.77 -18.19 -12.72
CA VAL A 157 -51.67 -18.87 -11.77
C VAL A 157 -52.80 -19.58 -12.51
N ALA A 158 -53.44 -18.91 -13.47
CA ALA A 158 -54.49 -19.52 -14.30
C ALA A 158 -53.97 -20.73 -15.09
N PHE A 159 -52.77 -20.64 -15.67
CA PHE A 159 -52.12 -21.74 -16.38
C PHE A 159 -51.87 -22.95 -15.47
N LEU A 160 -51.34 -22.72 -14.26
CA LEU A 160 -51.08 -23.79 -13.28
C LEU A 160 -52.38 -24.45 -12.80
N LEU A 161 -53.43 -23.66 -12.54
CA LEU A 161 -54.74 -24.19 -12.16
C LEU A 161 -55.37 -25.02 -13.28
N ALA A 162 -55.27 -24.57 -14.54
CA ALA A 162 -55.77 -25.31 -15.70
C ALA A 162 -55.02 -26.64 -15.90
N GLN A 163 -53.70 -26.67 -15.69
CA GLN A 163 -52.93 -27.91 -15.67
C GLN A 163 -53.43 -28.86 -14.58
N GLY A 164 -53.65 -28.36 -13.36
CA GLY A 164 -54.16 -29.18 -12.25
C GLY A 164 -55.54 -29.79 -12.52
N LEU A 165 -56.44 -29.03 -13.15
CA LEU A 165 -57.78 -29.52 -13.52
C LEU A 165 -57.72 -30.57 -14.64
N ASN A 166 -56.86 -30.39 -15.64
CA ASN A 166 -56.70 -31.38 -16.71
C ASN A 166 -56.03 -32.67 -16.22
N SER A 167 -55.13 -32.61 -15.23
CA SER A 167 -54.53 -33.80 -14.62
C SER A 167 -55.47 -34.58 -13.70
N ALA A 168 -56.64 -34.03 -13.36
CA ALA A 168 -57.67 -34.70 -12.55
C ALA A 168 -58.81 -35.29 -13.39
N ALA A 169 -58.75 -35.12 -14.72
CA ALA A 169 -59.75 -35.61 -15.69
C ALA A 169 -59.27 -36.82 -16.52
N GLU A 170 -58.05 -37.32 -16.25
CA GLU A 170 -57.56 -38.67 -16.60
C GLU A 170 -57.66 -39.59 -15.38
#